data_AF-A0A6C1NNX2-F1
#
_entry.id   AF-A0A6C1NNX2-F1
#
_cell.length_a   1.000
_cell.length_b   1.000
_cell.length_c   1.000
_cell.angle_alpha   90.00
_cell.angle_beta   90.00
_cell.angle_gamma   90.00
#
_symmetry.space_group_name_H-M   'P 1'
#
loop_
_entity.id
_entity.type
_entity.pdbx_description
1 polymer ?
#
loop_
_entity_poly.entity_id
_entity_poly.type
_entity_poly.pdbx_seq_one_letter_code
_entity_poly.pdbx_strand_id
1 'polypeptide(L)'
;KGGRREDRIKLINRSINEVLPRTVMTSVTTLAVLMSLLILGGAVIRDFTIVLILGVIIGTYSSIYVASPALVEIESWWAKRQAAKEEASGKKRPSRSKRRAEKAIPV
;
A
#
# COMPACT_ATOMS: atom_id res chain seq x y z
N LYS A 1 0.39 8.32 27.88
CA LYS A 1 0.75 9.47 27.01
C LYS A 1 0.18 9.16 25.62
N GLY A 2 -0.87 9.87 25.20
CA GLY A 2 -1.56 9.59 23.95
C GLY A 2 -0.79 10.10 22.74
N GLY A 3 -0.60 9.24 21.74
CA GLY A 3 -0.30 9.56 20.35
C GLY A 3 -1.16 8.60 19.53
N ARG A 4 -2.35 8.99 19.05
CA ARG A 4 -2.64 9.91 17.92
C ARG A 4 -2.33 9.19 16.60
N ARG A 5 -3.32 9.14 15.72
CA ARG A 5 -3.47 8.33 14.50
C ARG A 5 -2.41 8.61 13.39
N GLU A 6 -1.22 9.09 13.74
CA GLU A 6 -0.14 9.57 12.87
C GLU A 6 0.88 8.49 12.46
N ASP A 7 0.71 7.25 12.95
CA ASP A 7 1.72 6.20 12.72
C ASP A 7 1.42 5.28 11.54
N ARG A 8 0.18 5.14 11.06
CA ARG A 8 -0.12 4.16 9.99
C ARG A 8 0.61 4.45 8.68
N ILE A 9 0.66 5.70 8.24
CA ILE A 9 1.37 6.07 7.01
C ILE A 9 2.88 5.88 7.18
N LYS A 10 3.43 6.17 8.37
CA LYS A 10 4.84 5.91 8.68
C LYS A 10 5.16 4.42 8.72
N LEU A 11 4.27 3.60 9.27
CA LEU A 11 4.40 2.13 9.29
C LEU A 11 4.36 1.55 7.87
N ILE A 12 3.40 1.97 7.04
CA ILE A 12 3.31 1.53 5.63
C ILE A 12 4.58 1.92 4.86
N ASN A 13 5.03 3.18 4.97
CA ASN A 13 6.25 3.63 4.30
C ASN A 13 7.50 2.89 4.81
N ARG A 14 7.58 2.58 6.10
CA ARG A 14 8.66 1.78 6.69
C ARG A 14 8.66 0.36 6.12
N SER A 15 7.50 -0.30 6.10
CA SER A 15 7.37 -1.66 5.56
C SER A 15 7.71 -1.74 4.07
N ILE A 16 7.27 -0.76 3.27
CA ILE A 16 7.62 -0.68 1.84
C ILE A 16 9.15 -0.58 1.66
N ASN A 17 9.80 0.30 2.43
CA ASN A 17 11.26 0.46 2.35
C ASN A 17 12.05 -0.75 2.88
N GLU A 18 11.47 -1.60 3.73
CA GLU A 18 12.12 -2.83 4.21
C GLU A 18 12.05 -3.98 3.19
N VAL A 19 10.98 -4.06 2.39
CA VAL A 19 10.81 -5.10 1.37
C VAL A 19 11.33 -4.69 -0.01
N LEU A 20 11.48 -3.39 -0.26
CA LEU A 20 12.03 -2.84 -1.50
C LEU A 20 13.42 -3.39 -1.87
N PRO A 21 14.41 -3.41 -0.95
CA PRO A 21 15.75 -3.91 -1.28
C PRO A 21 15.74 -5.37 -1.72
N ARG A 22 14.90 -6.20 -1.06
CA ARG A 22 14.78 -7.62 -1.39
C ARG A 22 14.13 -7.81 -2.76
N THR A 23 13.03 -7.09 -3.04
CA THR A 23 12.34 -7.18 -4.34
C THR A 23 13.22 -6.70 -5.49
N VAL A 24 13.91 -5.56 -5.31
CA VAL A 24 14.86 -5.03 -6.29
C VAL A 24 16.04 -5.98 -6.50
N MET A 25 16.60 -6.55 -5.43
CA MET A 25 17.71 -7.51 -5.54
C MET A 25 17.29 -8.77 -6.30
N THR A 26 16.09 -9.29 -6.05
CA THR A 26 15.56 -10.46 -6.78
C THR A 26 15.23 -10.15 -8.24
N SER A 27 14.70 -8.96 -8.56
CA SER A 27 14.43 -8.56 -9.94
C SER A 27 15.72 -8.35 -10.73
N VAL A 28 16.75 -7.76 -10.11
CA VAL A 28 18.05 -7.55 -10.74
C VAL A 28 18.75 -8.89 -11.00
N THR A 29 18.71 -9.82 -10.04
CA THR A 29 19.30 -11.15 -10.24
C THR A 29 18.56 -11.97 -11.29
N THR A 30 17.23 -11.92 -11.34
CA THR A 30 16.47 -12.56 -12.44
C THR A 30 16.82 -11.93 -13.79
N LEU A 31 16.92 -10.60 -13.89
CA LEU A 31 17.36 -9.94 -15.11
C LEU A 31 18.79 -10.36 -15.51
N ALA A 32 19.72 -10.49 -14.57
CA ALA A 32 21.07 -10.96 -14.84
C ALA A 32 21.10 -12.41 -15.41
N VAL A 33 20.26 -13.29 -14.86
CA VAL A 33 20.09 -14.66 -15.38
C VAL A 33 19.49 -14.64 -16.79
N LEU A 34 18.44 -13.85 -17.02
CA LEU A 34 17.80 -13.72 -18.33
C LEU A 34 18.75 -13.10 -19.37
N MET A 35 19.57 -12.13 -18.99
CA MET A 35 20.62 -11.59 -19.87
C MET A 35 21.63 -12.64 -20.28
N SER A 36 22.03 -13.52 -19.36
CA SER A 36 22.93 -14.64 -19.66
C SER A 36 22.27 -15.63 -20.62
N LEU A 37 20.98 -15.96 -20.41
CA LEU A 37 20.21 -16.82 -21.30
C LEU A 37 19.98 -16.20 -22.68
N LEU A 38 19.83 -14.88 -22.77
CA LEU A 38 19.64 -14.20 -24.06
C LEU A 38 20.89 -14.31 -24.96
N ILE A 39 22.07 -14.27 -24.34
CA ILE A 39 23.36 -14.34 -25.04
C ILE A 39 23.77 -15.79 -25.31
N LEU A 40 23.58 -16.69 -24.33
CA LEU A 40 24.09 -18.07 -24.35
C LEU A 40 23.04 -19.12 -24.74
N GLY A 41 21.75 -18.77 -24.76
CA GLY A 41 20.64 -19.71 -24.80
C GLY A 41 20.34 -20.38 -26.14
N GLY A 42 20.95 -19.94 -27.24
CA GLY A 42 20.64 -20.46 -28.58
C GLY A 42 19.25 -20.04 -29.08
N ALA A 43 18.90 -20.46 -30.30
CA ALA A 43 17.75 -19.91 -31.03
C ALA A 43 16.38 -20.23 -30.41
N VAL A 44 16.23 -21.39 -29.77
CA VAL A 44 14.93 -21.89 -29.30
C VAL A 44 14.41 -21.11 -28.08
N ILE A 45 15.29 -20.72 -27.14
CA ILE A 45 14.87 -20.00 -25.92
C ILE A 45 15.05 -18.49 -25.99
N ARG A 46 15.62 -17.96 -27.08
CA ARG A 46 15.86 -16.53 -27.23
C ARG A 46 14.55 -15.74 -27.23
N ASP A 47 13.57 -16.17 -28.03
CA ASP A 47 12.27 -15.50 -28.14
C ASP A 47 11.51 -15.57 -26.80
N PHE A 48 11.59 -16.70 -26.10
CA PHE A 48 10.99 -16.87 -24.78
C PHE A 48 11.64 -15.95 -23.73
N THR A 49 12.97 -15.85 -23.75
CA THR A 49 13.74 -15.04 -22.80
C THR A 49 13.46 -13.55 -22.99
N ILE A 50 13.27 -13.08 -24.23
CA ILE A 50 12.86 -11.70 -24.52
C ILE A 50 11.50 -11.38 -23.87
N VAL A 51 10.53 -12.29 -23.99
CA VAL A 51 9.20 -12.14 -23.36
C VAL A 51 9.33 -12.11 -21.83
N LEU A 52 10.16 -12.99 -21.25
CA LEU A 52 10.41 -12.99 -19.81
C LEU A 52 11.06 -11.70 -19.31
N ILE A 53 12.04 -11.15 -20.03
CA ILE A 53 12.67 -9.87 -19.67
C ILE A 53 11.61 -8.76 -19.63
N LEU A 54 10.76 -8.70 -20.66
CA LEU A 54 9.69 -7.71 -20.72
C LEU A 54 8.70 -7.88 -19.55
N GLY A 55 8.32 -9.11 -19.25
CA GLY A 55 7.43 -9.44 -18.14
C GLY A 55 8.01 -9.07 -16.77
N VAL A 56 9.30 -9.32 -16.54
CA VAL A 56 9.98 -8.96 -15.29
C VAL A 56 10.07 -7.44 -15.14
N ILE A 57 10.40 -6.69 -16.21
CA ILE A 57 10.47 -5.22 -16.17
C ILE A 57 9.10 -4.64 -15.82
N ILE A 58 8.05 -5.05 -16.54
CA ILE A 58 6.69 -4.56 -16.33
C ILE A 58 6.17 -4.98 -14.94
N GLY A 59 6.39 -6.23 -14.54
CA GLY A 59 5.94 -6.77 -13.26
C GLY A 59 6.62 -6.13 -12.06
N THR A 60 7.93 -5.87 -12.14
CA THR A 60 8.69 -5.23 -11.06
C THR A 60 8.28 -3.77 -10.89
N TYR A 61 8.20 -3.02 -12.00
CA TYR A 61 7.79 -1.61 -11.95
C TYR A 61 6.33 -1.46 -11.49
N SER A 62 5.42 -2.28 -12.05
CA SER A 62 4.01 -2.27 -11.68
C SER A 62 3.80 -2.64 -10.21
N SER A 63 4.44 -3.70 -9.72
CA SER A 63 4.23 -4.16 -8.34
C SER A 63 4.72 -3.16 -7.29
N ILE A 64 5.76 -2.37 -7.56
CA ILE A 64 6.30 -1.40 -6.59
C ILE A 64 5.52 -0.07 -6.66
N TYR A 65 5.29 0.43 -7.87
CA TYR A 65 4.76 1.79 -8.08
C TYR A 65 3.24 1.86 -8.26
N VAL A 66 2.57 0.78 -8.70
CA VAL A 66 1.10 0.75 -8.86
C VAL A 66 0.43 0.23 -7.60
N ALA A 67 1.02 -0.77 -6.92
CA ALA A 67 0.45 -1.32 -5.70
C ALA A 67 0.41 -0.31 -4.54
N SER A 68 1.42 0.54 -4.40
CA SER A 68 1.51 1.54 -3.32
C SER A 68 0.34 2.56 -3.32
N PRO A 69 0.05 3.29 -4.43
CA PRO A 69 -1.12 4.16 -4.50
C PRO A 69 -2.44 3.39 -4.51
N ALA A 70 -2.49 2.20 -5.14
CA ALA A 70 -3.68 1.35 -5.09
C ALA A 70 -4.04 0.93 -3.66
N LEU A 71 -3.05 0.66 -2.80
CA LEU A 71 -3.26 0.33 -1.40
C LEU A 71 -3.91 1.49 -0.63
N VAL A 72 -3.47 2.72 -0.90
CA VAL A 72 -4.02 3.93 -0.27
C VAL A 72 -5.45 4.19 -0.72
N GLU A 73 -5.74 4.03 -2.01
CA GLU A 73 -7.08 4.16 -2.58
C GLU A 73 -8.03 3.11 -1.97
N ILE A 74 -7.58 1.86 -1.87
CA ILE A 74 -8.31 0.76 -1.24
C ILE A 74 -8.57 1.07 0.24
N GLU A 75 -7.57 1.47 1.02
CA GLU A 75 -7.80 1.88 2.42
C GLU A 75 -8.86 2.99 2.52
N SER A 76 -8.86 3.96 1.61
CA SER A 76 -9.84 5.05 1.61
C SER A 76 -11.27 4.55 1.29
N TRP A 77 -11.40 3.59 0.38
CA TRP A 77 -12.67 2.98 0.00
C TRP A 77 -13.23 2.09 1.12
N TRP A 78 -12.39 1.29 1.76
CA TRP A 78 -12.76 0.49 2.93
C TRP A 78 -13.04 1.35 4.16
N ALA A 79 -12.33 2.46 4.36
CA ALA A 79 -12.59 3.42 5.43
C ALA A 79 -13.96 4.11 5.26
N LYS A 80 -14.32 4.53 4.03
CA LYS A 80 -15.66 5.07 3.73
C LYS A 80 -16.77 4.05 3.99
N ARG A 81 -16.54 2.77 3.64
CA ARG A 81 -17.49 1.68 3.93
C ARG A 81 -17.62 1.37 5.42
N GLN A 82 -16.55 1.51 6.19
CA GLN A 82 -16.60 1.35 7.66
C GLN A 82 -17.31 2.53 8.33
N ALA A 83 -17.10 3.76 7.86
CA ALA A 83 -17.83 4.94 8.35
C ALA A 83 -19.34 4.84 8.06
N ALA A 84 -19.72 4.39 6.86
CA ALA A 84 -21.13 4.14 6.52
C ALA A 84 -21.75 2.99 7.35
N LYS A 85 -20.98 1.94 7.67
CA LYS A 85 -21.41 0.89 8.59
C LYS A 85 -21.52 1.38 10.04
N GLU A 86 -20.66 2.29 10.50
CA GLU A 86 -20.75 2.91 11.83
C GLU A 86 -21.96 3.84 11.95
N GLU A 87 -22.31 4.59 10.90
CA GLU A 87 -23.53 5.40 10.84
C GLU A 87 -24.79 4.52 10.78
N ALA A 88 -24.79 3.43 10.03
CA ALA A 88 -25.90 2.46 9.98
C ALA A 88 -26.04 1.63 11.27
N SER A 89 -24.97 1.45 12.05
CA SER A 89 -24.93 0.72 13.33
C SER A 89 -25.41 1.57 14.53
N GLY A 90 -25.84 2.82 14.31
CA GLY A 90 -26.58 3.58 15.34
C GLY A 90 -25.80 3.91 16.61
N LYS A 91 -24.45 3.90 16.59
CA LYS A 91 -23.65 4.30 17.75
C LYS A 91 -23.42 5.82 17.79
N LYS A 92 -24.48 6.63 17.63
CA LYS A 92 -24.44 8.05 18.01
C LYS A 92 -24.46 8.14 19.54
N ARG A 93 -23.29 8.05 20.18
CA ARG A 93 -23.15 8.60 21.54
C ARG A 93 -23.37 10.11 21.46
N PRO A 94 -24.36 10.68 22.16
CA PRO A 94 -24.62 12.10 22.06
C PRO A 94 -23.59 12.91 22.86
N SER A 95 -23.48 14.18 22.46
CA SER A 95 -23.04 15.32 23.25
C SER A 95 -21.52 15.59 23.34
N ARG A 96 -21.03 16.23 22.27
CA ARG A 96 -20.17 17.40 22.46
C ARG A 96 -21.10 18.59 22.77
N SER A 97 -20.66 19.49 23.65
CA SER A 97 -21.17 20.87 23.85
C SER A 97 -22.34 21.19 24.80
N LYS A 98 -23.30 20.31 25.14
CA LYS A 98 -24.42 20.74 26.03
C LYS A 98 -24.17 20.74 27.55
N ARG A 99 -23.10 20.12 28.06
CA ARG A 99 -22.80 20.16 29.52
C ARG A 99 -22.24 21.49 30.04
N ARG A 100 -21.84 22.41 29.16
CA ARG A 100 -21.20 23.68 29.55
C ARG A 100 -22.17 24.88 29.55
N ALA A 101 -23.37 24.72 28.99
CA ALA A 101 -24.37 25.79 28.92
C ALA A 101 -25.34 25.81 30.11
N GLU A 102 -25.43 24.73 30.90
CA GLU A 102 -26.33 24.68 32.08
C GLU A 102 -25.65 25.14 33.37
N LYS A 103 -24.32 25.28 33.38
CA LYS A 103 -23.56 25.71 34.58
C LYS A 103 -23.29 27.21 34.64
N ALA A 104 -23.98 28.00 33.82
CA ALA A 104 -23.90 29.46 33.83
C ALA A 104 -25.27 30.07 34.14
N ILE A 105 -25.51 30.28 35.46
CA ILE A 105 -26.37 31.32 36.09
C ILE A 105 -27.89 31.02 36.12
N PRO A 106 -28.69 31.37 37.17
CA PRO A 106 -28.46 31.57 38.63
C PRO A 106 -29.47 30.82 39.56
N VAL A 107 -29.16 30.69 40.85
CA VAL A 107 -29.99 31.08 42.03
C VAL A 107 -29.07 31.35 43.21
#